data_AF-A0AAJ1KFX0-F1
#
_entry.id   AF-A0AAJ1KFX0-F1
#
_cell.length_a   1.000
_cell.length_b   1.000
_cell.length_c   1.000
_cell.angle_alpha   90.00
_cell.angle_beta   90.00
_cell.angle_gamma   90.00
#
_symmetry.space_group_name_H-M   'P 1'
#
loop_
_entity.id
_entity.type
_entity.pdbx_description
1 polymer ?
#
loop_
_entity_poly.entity_id
_entity_poly.type
_entity_poly.pdbx_seq_one_letter_code
_entity_poly.pdbx_strand_id
1 'polypeptide(L)' 'MKKLLVILLLILVVGCEKTENPEEIKKTSVDNIEIFVDRETGCEYLYRDKTYGYAGVGGMTIRLDANGEPKGCKKVS' A
#
# COMPACT_ATOMS: atom_id res chain seq x y z
N MET A 1 32.35 28.25 35.92
CA MET A 1 30.96 27.85 35.63
C MET A 1 30.48 28.44 34.30
N LYS A 2 31.00 28.01 33.15
CA LYS A 2 30.42 28.33 31.82
C LYS A 2 30.60 27.19 30.80
N LYS A 3 31.15 26.03 31.23
CA LYS A 3 31.18 24.80 30.41
C LYS A 3 29.80 24.13 30.30
N LEU A 4 28.80 24.63 31.04
CA LEU A 4 27.44 24.11 31.04
C LEU A 4 26.61 24.56 29.82
N LEU A 5 27.04 25.60 29.10
CA LEU A 5 26.27 26.16 27.97
C LEU A 5 26.44 25.40 26.66
N VAL A 6 27.51 24.61 26.50
CA VAL A 6 27.78 23.88 25.26
C VAL A 6 27.02 22.55 25.20
N ILE A 7 26.71 21.97 26.36
CA ILE A 7 26.03 20.66 26.45
C ILE A 7 24.53 20.78 26.11
N LEU A 8 23.93 21.95 26.33
CA LEU A 8 22.49 22.15 26.11
C LEU A 8 22.10 22.27 24.63
N LEU A 9 23.06 22.52 23.73
CA LEU A 9 22.82 22.63 22.28
C LEU A 9 22.76 21.27 21.56
N LEU A 10 23.24 20.20 22.17
CA LEU A 10 23.28 18.86 21.56
C LEU A 10 21.95 18.09 21.69
N ILE A 11 21.01 18.56 22.52
CA ILE A 11 19.75 17.87 22.81
C ILE A 11 18.64 18.23 21.80
N LEU A 12 18.88 19.18 20.91
CA LEU A 12 17.91 19.59 19.87
C LEU A 12 17.97 18.74 18.60
N VAL A 13 18.82 17.71 18.57
CA VAL A 13 18.89 16.73 17.47
C VAL A 13 18.30 15.39 17.90
N VAL A 14 17.21 15.40 18.69
CA VAL A 14 16.36 14.21 18.77
C VAL A 14 15.57 14.20 17.48
N GLY A 15 16.03 13.38 16.55
CA GLY A 15 15.39 13.17 15.27
C GLY A 15 13.91 12.91 15.49
N CYS A 16 13.08 13.78 14.92
CA CYS A 16 11.79 13.34 14.44
C CYS A 16 12.12 12.41 13.27
N GLU A 17 12.47 11.15 13.58
CA GLU A 17 12.19 10.09 12.62
C GLU A 17 10.71 10.26 12.33
N LYS A 18 10.41 10.74 11.12
CA LYS A 18 9.06 10.66 10.59
C LYS A 18 8.77 9.18 10.69
N THR A 19 8.03 8.81 11.71
CA THR A 19 7.32 7.55 11.74
C THR A 19 6.46 7.67 10.51
N GLU A 20 6.89 7.03 9.42
CA GLU A 20 6.02 6.78 8.29
C GLU A 20 4.87 6.01 8.92
N ASN A 21 3.83 6.74 9.32
CA ASN A 21 2.57 6.16 9.68
C ASN A 21 2.20 5.41 8.40
N PRO A 22 2.25 4.06 8.39
CA PRO A 22 1.95 3.31 7.17
C PRO A 22 0.61 3.84 6.74
N GLU A 23 0.56 4.47 5.56
CA GLU A 23 -0.60 5.25 5.12
C GLU A 23 -1.84 4.47 5.51
N GLU A 24 -2.59 4.99 6.47
CA GLU A 24 -3.75 4.33 7.02
C GLU A 24 -4.59 3.95 5.81
N ILE A 25 -4.69 2.64 5.53
CA ILE A 25 -5.29 2.14 4.29
C ILE A 25 -6.69 2.72 4.26
N LYS A 26 -6.87 3.81 3.50
CA LYS A 26 -8.14 4.51 3.38
C LYS A 26 -9.06 3.55 2.67
N LYS A 27 -9.74 2.72 3.46
CA LYS A 27 -10.73 1.76 3.00
C LYS A 27 -11.94 2.56 2.61
N THR A 28 -11.85 3.20 1.45
CA THR A 28 -13.02 3.68 0.74
C THR A 28 -13.74 2.41 0.35
N SER A 29 -14.86 2.12 1.02
CA SER A 29 -15.72 1.00 0.63
C SER A 29 -16.14 1.24 -0.81
N VAL A 30 -15.50 0.54 -1.75
CA VAL A 30 -15.90 0.60 -3.15
C VAL A 30 -16.78 -0.62 -3.37
N ASP A 31 -18.09 -0.39 -3.38
CA ASP A 31 -19.03 -1.42 -3.81
C ASP A 31 -18.64 -1.89 -5.23
N ASN A 32 -18.74 -3.21 -5.46
CA ASN A 32 -18.46 -3.89 -6.75
C ASN A 32 -16.98 -4.13 -7.10
N ILE A 33 -16.15 -4.60 -6.15
CA ILE A 33 -14.86 -5.24 -6.46
C ILE A 33 -15.04 -6.76 -6.39
N GLU A 34 -14.77 -7.44 -7.50
CA GLU A 34 -14.80 -8.91 -7.60
C GLU A 34 -13.38 -9.48 -7.68
N ILE A 35 -13.24 -10.75 -7.31
CA ILE A 35 -11.98 -11.50 -7.47
C ILE A 35 -12.11 -12.34 -8.74
N PHE A 36 -11.26 -12.04 -9.72
CA PHE A 36 -11.09 -12.87 -10.90
C PHE A 36 -9.87 -13.77 -10.72
N VAL A 37 -10.00 -15.06 -11.05
CA VAL A 37 -8.90 -16.03 -10.99
C VAL A 37 -8.58 -16.48 -12.40
N ASP A 38 -7.37 -16.20 -12.87
CA ASP A 38 -6.85 -16.79 -14.10
C ASP A 38 -6.61 -18.29 -13.89
N ARG A 39 -7.27 -19.14 -14.68
CA ARG A 39 -7.18 -20.59 -14.53
C ARG A 39 -5.85 -21.15 -15.01
N GLU A 40 -5.19 -20.48 -15.96
CA GLU A 40 -3.91 -20.93 -16.49
C GLU A 40 -2.83 -20.74 -15.42
N THR A 41 -2.66 -19.50 -14.98
CA THR A 41 -1.60 -19.10 -14.05
C THR A 41 -1.98 -19.25 -12.57
N GLY A 42 -3.26 -19.29 -12.23
CA GLY A 42 -3.75 -19.24 -10.85
C GLY A 42 -3.78 -17.83 -10.24
N CYS A 43 -3.30 -16.81 -10.96
CA CYS A 43 -3.23 -15.45 -10.46
C CYS A 43 -4.60 -14.86 -10.11
N GLU A 44 -4.68 -14.21 -8.96
CA GLU A 44 -5.87 -13.49 -8.51
C GLU A 44 -5.78 -12.00 -8.89
N TYR A 45 -6.89 -11.46 -9.40
CA TYR A 45 -7.03 -10.07 -9.79
C TYR A 45 -8.22 -9.43 -9.10
N LEU A 46 -8.07 -8.16 -8.74
CA LEU A 46 -9.20 -7.31 -8.37
C LEU A 46 -9.80 -6.74 -9.65
N TYR A 47 -11.07 -7.05 -9.89
CA TYR A 47 -11.83 -6.60 -11.04
C TYR A 47 -12.93 -5.64 -10.59
N ARG A 48 -13.18 -4.60 -11.39
CA ARG A 48 -14.33 -3.72 -11.24
C ARG A 48 -14.94 -3.44 -12.61
N ASP A 49 -16.22 -3.77 -12.78
CA ASP A 49 -16.94 -3.61 -14.06
C ASP A 49 -17.11 -2.13 -14.45
N LYS A 50 -17.52 -1.29 -13.49
CA LYS A 50 -17.79 0.15 -13.71
C LYS A 50 -17.35 1.02 -12.56
N THR A 51 -16.78 2.17 -12.93
CA THR A 51 -16.62 3.31 -12.02
C THR A 51 -17.61 4.40 -12.39
N TYR A 52 -18.25 5.05 -11.40
CA TYR A 52 -19.06 6.24 -11.64
C TYR A 52 -18.11 7.44 -11.82
N GLY A 53 -18.11 8.07 -12.99
CA GLY A 53 -17.32 9.29 -13.28
C GLY A 53 -16.73 9.36 -14.69
N TYR A 54 -15.90 10.37 -14.94
CA TYR A 54 -15.25 10.65 -16.25
C TYR A 54 -14.30 9.53 -16.73
N ALA A 55 -13.97 8.58 -15.85
CA ALA A 55 -13.07 7.44 -16.08
C ALA A 55 -13.86 6.13 -16.32
N GLY A 56 -14.93 6.20 -17.11
CA GLY A 56 -15.96 5.16 -17.30
C GLY A 56 -15.53 3.81 -17.90
N VAL A 57 -14.28 3.39 -17.72
CA VAL A 57 -13.81 2.04 -18.01
C VAL A 57 -13.47 1.35 -16.71
N GLY A 58 -14.12 0.23 -16.45
CA GLY A 58 -13.70 -0.73 -15.43
C GLY A 58 -12.21 -1.10 -15.59
N GLY A 59 -11.66 -1.71 -14.56
CA GLY A 59 -10.23 -2.01 -14.50
C GLY A 59 -9.96 -3.35 -13.83
N MET A 60 -8.79 -3.89 -14.14
CA MET A 60 -8.27 -5.09 -13.49
C MET A 60 -6.84 -4.81 -13.02
N THR A 61 -6.54 -5.18 -11.78
CA THR A 61 -5.18 -5.10 -11.23
C THR A 61 -4.85 -6.37 -10.46
N ILE A 62 -3.58 -6.71 -10.35
CA ILE A 62 -3.13 -7.89 -9.61
C ILE A 62 -3.48 -7.76 -8.12
N ARG A 63 -3.94 -8.85 -7.50
CA ARG A 63 -4.13 -8.90 -6.06
C ARG A 63 -2.81 -9.31 -5.39
N LEU A 64 -2.40 -8.57 -4.38
CA LEU A 64 -1.20 -8.87 -3.61
C LEU A 64 -1.53 -9.62 -2.31
N ASP A 65 -0.58 -10.42 -1.83
CA ASP A 65 -0.61 -11.03 -0.50
C ASP A 65 -0.08 -10.09 0.59
N ALA A 66 0.12 -10.60 1.81
CA ALA A 66 0.61 -9.80 2.93
C ALA A 66 2.08 -9.34 2.76
N ASN A 67 2.84 -9.97 1.86
CA ASN A 67 4.24 -9.65 1.58
C ASN A 67 4.39 -8.74 0.36
N GLY A 68 3.28 -8.38 -0.30
CA GLY A 68 3.31 -7.59 -1.54
C GLY A 68 3.57 -8.42 -2.79
N GLU A 69 3.48 -9.76 -2.72
CA GLU A 69 3.66 -10.65 -3.88
C GLU A 69 2.32 -10.96 -4.57
N PRO A 70 2.32 -11.25 -5.89
CA PRO A 70 1.12 -11.69 -6.61
C PRO A 70 0.48 -12.93 -5.98
N LYS A 71 -0.80 -12.81 -5.62
CA LYS A 71 -1.53 -13.87 -4.93
C LYS A 71 -2.05 -14.93 -5.90
N GLY A 72 -1.92 -16.21 -5.51
CA GLY A 72 -2.45 -17.36 -6.27
C GLY A 72 -1.64 -17.75 -7.50
N CYS A 73 -0.70 -16.91 -7.94
CA CYS A 73 0.12 -17.14 -9.11
C CYS A 73 1.04 -18.36 -8.93
N LYS A 74 0.93 -19.32 -9.84
CA LYS A 74 1.92 -20.38 -10.02
C LYS A 74 3.20 -19.74 -10.56
N LYS A 75 4.36 -20.25 -10.11
CA LYS A 75 5.63 -19.93 -10.77
C LYS A 75 5.55 -20.43 -12.21
N VAL A 76 5.64 -19.50 -13.16
CA VAL A 76 5.88 -19.84 -14.55
C VAL A 76 7.36 -20.22 -14.64
N SER A 77 7.62 -21.51 -14.84
CA SER A 77 8.96 -22.11 -14.92
C SER A 77 9.59 -21.88 -16.29
#